data_AF-A0A961NMN9-F1
#
_entry.id   AF-A0A961NMN9-F1
#
_cell.length_a   1.000
_cell.length_b   1.000
_cell.length_c   1.000
_cell.angle_alpha   90.00
_cell.angle_beta   90.00
_cell.angle_gamma   90.00
#
_symmetry.space_group_name_H-M   'P 1'
#
loop_
_entity.id
_entity.type
_entity.pdbx_description
1 polymer ?
#
loop_
_entity_poly.entity_id
_entity_poly.type
_entity_poly.pdbx_seq_one_letter_code
_entity_poly.pdbx_strand_id
1 'polypeptide(L)'
;QEVKAIFIDWLQAHYPERAARVLHLMRSTREGRLYDSRPGLRMRGTGTYADLLARRFQVILRRLGFHTQAPRLNFTQFRHRPEDFQLRLFST
;
A
#
# COMPACT_ATOMS: atom_id res chain seq x y z
N GLN A 1 -3.92 -14.81 3.81
CA GLN A 1 -4.03 -14.95 5.28
C GLN A 1 -2.68 -15.20 5.95
N GLU A 2 -1.79 -15.95 5.30
CA GLU A 2 -0.43 -16.27 5.80
C GLU A 2 0.46 -15.06 6.09
N VAL A 3 0.49 -14.06 5.21
CA VAL A 3 1.31 -12.84 5.36
C VAL A 3 1.03 -12.07 6.67
N LYS A 4 -0.21 -12.14 7.18
CA LYS A 4 -0.58 -11.44 8.42
C LYS A 4 0.17 -12.03 9.62
N ALA A 5 0.25 -13.37 9.71
CA ALA A 5 0.93 -14.04 10.83
C ALA A 5 2.43 -13.74 10.80
N ILE A 6 3.06 -13.94 9.63
CA ILE A 6 4.48 -13.65 9.41
C ILE A 6 4.82 -12.21 9.81
N PHE A 7 3.97 -11.25 9.43
CA PHE A 7 4.18 -9.85 9.78
C PHE A 7 4.07 -9.59 11.29
N ILE A 8 3.10 -10.20 11.98
CA ILE A 8 2.92 -10.03 13.43
C ILE A 8 4.12 -10.64 14.16
N ASP A 9 4.53 -11.85 13.79
CA ASP A 9 5.63 -12.57 14.42
C ASP A 9 6.94 -11.79 14.23
N TRP A 10 7.21 -11.32 13.02
CA TRP A 10 8.35 -10.46 12.73
C TRP A 10 8.34 -9.16 13.56
N LEU A 11 7.17 -8.51 13.65
CA LEU A 11 7.02 -7.26 14.39
C LEU A 11 7.24 -7.46 15.89
N GLN A 12 6.77 -8.58 16.45
CA GLN A 12 7.00 -8.93 17.84
C GLN A 12 8.46 -9.30 18.11
N ALA A 13 9.11 -10.01 17.18
CA ALA A 13 10.51 -10.41 17.32
C ALA A 13 11.48 -9.21 17.28
N HIS A 14 11.24 -8.25 16.38
CA HIS A 14 12.18 -7.14 16.15
C HIS A 14 11.79 -5.82 16.84
N TYR A 15 10.50 -5.61 17.13
CA TYR A 15 10.01 -4.36 17.71
C TYR A 15 8.93 -4.60 18.79
N PRO A 16 9.23 -5.41 19.84
CA PRO A 16 8.24 -5.84 20.84
C PRO A 16 7.53 -4.66 21.51
N GLU A 17 8.28 -3.63 21.91
CA GLU A 17 7.77 -2.41 22.57
C GLU A 17 6.78 -1.61 21.71
N ARG A 18 6.86 -1.74 20.38
CA ARG A 18 6.03 -0.99 19.42
C ARG A 18 4.93 -1.84 18.81
N ALA A 19 5.01 -3.17 18.92
CA ALA A 19 4.13 -4.10 18.24
C ALA A 19 2.65 -3.84 18.56
N ALA A 20 2.31 -3.69 19.85
CA ALA A 20 0.93 -3.42 20.27
C ALA A 20 0.38 -2.13 19.65
N ARG A 21 1.17 -1.05 19.69
CA ARG A 21 0.80 0.26 19.13
C ARG A 21 0.60 0.19 17.62
N VAL A 22 1.54 -0.44 16.90
CA VAL A 22 1.49 -0.58 15.43
C VAL A 22 0.24 -1.38 15.03
N LEU A 23 -0.01 -2.51 15.68
CA LEU A 23 -1.19 -3.34 15.37
C LEU A 23 -2.50 -2.63 15.72
N HIS A 24 -2.54 -1.89 16.83
CA HIS A 24 -3.70 -1.06 17.18
C HIS A 24 -3.96 0.00 16.09
N LEU A 25 -2.93 0.71 15.66
CA LEU A 25 -3.02 1.73 14.62
C LEU A 25 -3.52 1.13 13.29
N MET A 26 -2.97 0.01 12.87
CA MET A 26 -3.40 -0.71 11.67
C MET A 26 -4.89 -1.06 11.73
N ARG A 27 -5.37 -1.58 12.87
CA ARG A 27 -6.79 -1.89 13.10
C ARG A 27 -7.65 -0.64 13.06
N SER A 28 -7.22 0.46 13.68
CA SER A 28 -7.97 1.73 13.69
C SER A 28 -8.23 2.28 12.28
N THR A 29 -7.32 2.01 11.34
CA THR A 29 -7.43 2.46 9.95
C THR A 29 -8.22 1.51 9.03
N ARG A 30 -8.74 0.41 9.57
CA ARG A 30 -9.30 -0.73 8.83
C ARG A 30 -10.52 -1.33 9.53
N GLU A 31 -11.33 -0.50 10.18
CA GLU A 31 -12.56 -0.94 10.88
C GLU A 31 -12.32 -2.09 11.89
N GLY A 32 -11.18 -2.06 12.59
CA GLY A 32 -10.81 -3.07 13.57
C GLY A 32 -10.12 -4.32 12.98
N ARG A 33 -10.09 -4.47 11.65
CA ARG A 33 -9.45 -5.62 10.99
C ARG A 33 -7.98 -5.35 10.71
N LEU A 34 -7.15 -6.39 10.77
CA LEU A 34 -5.75 -6.31 10.30
C LEU A 34 -5.61 -6.60 8.81
N TYR A 35 -6.61 -7.25 8.23
CA TYR A 35 -6.67 -7.58 6.81
C TYR A 35 -8.13 -7.54 6.36
N ASP A 36 -8.35 -6.92 5.21
CA ASP A 36 -9.65 -6.89 4.53
C ASP A 36 -9.38 -7.14 3.04
N SER A 37 -9.96 -8.22 2.50
CA SER A 37 -9.80 -8.62 1.10
C SER A 37 -10.82 -7.95 0.17
N ARG A 38 -11.76 -7.17 0.71
CA ARG A 38 -12.78 -6.50 -0.10
C ARG A 38 -12.10 -5.55 -1.11
N PRO A 39 -12.40 -5.66 -2.41
CA PRO A 39 -11.87 -4.75 -3.43
C PRO A 39 -12.17 -3.28 -3.09
N GLY A 40 -11.25 -2.38 -3.42
CA GLY A 40 -11.40 -0.94 -3.15
C GLY A 40 -11.13 -0.49 -1.70
N LEU A 41 -11.24 -1.38 -0.72
CA LEU A 41 -10.96 -1.07 0.69
C LEU A 41 -9.48 -1.23 1.06
N ARG A 42 -8.74 -2.09 0.34
CA ARG A 42 -7.30 -2.31 0.62
C ARG A 42 -6.42 -1.08 0.35
N MET A 43 -6.83 -0.22 -0.58
CA MET A 43 -6.04 0.93 -1.04
C MET A 43 -6.37 2.24 -0.33
N ARG A 44 -7.41 2.27 0.52
CA ARG A 44 -7.86 3.49 1.22
C ARG A 44 -8.08 3.17 2.70
N GLY A 45 -7.26 3.76 3.55
CA GLY A 45 -7.48 3.72 5.00
C GLY A 45 -8.72 4.52 5.38
N THR A 46 -9.39 4.12 6.46
CA THR A 46 -10.56 4.80 7.02
C THR A 46 -10.26 5.34 8.42
N GLY A 47 -11.13 6.20 8.94
CA GLY A 47 -11.04 6.72 10.30
C GLY A 47 -10.03 7.86 10.50
N THR A 48 -10.07 8.45 11.70
CA THR A 48 -9.40 9.72 12.03
C THR A 48 -7.89 9.71 11.77
N TYR A 49 -7.22 8.58 12.02
CA TYR A 49 -5.78 8.48 11.79
C TYR A 49 -5.43 8.47 10.30
N ALA A 50 -6.24 7.80 9.46
CA ALA A 50 -6.05 7.82 8.02
C ALA A 50 -6.28 9.24 7.47
N ASP A 51 -7.28 9.96 7.97
CA ASP A 51 -7.56 11.34 7.59
C ASP A 51 -6.42 12.29 7.98
N LEU A 52 -5.86 12.12 9.19
CA LEU A 52 -4.71 12.89 9.65
C LEU A 52 -3.49 12.63 8.75
N LEU A 53 -3.21 11.37 8.42
CA LEU A 53 -2.11 11.00 7.53
C LEU A 53 -2.31 11.60 6.13
N ALA A 54 -3.53 11.52 5.59
CA ALA A 54 -3.87 12.12 4.30
C ALA A 54 -3.65 13.63 4.29
N ARG A 55 -4.11 14.35 5.34
CA ARG A 55 -3.89 15.80 5.47
C ARG A 55 -2.41 16.15 5.52
N ARG A 56 -1.61 15.41 6.30
CA ARG A 56 -0.15 15.60 6.38
C ARG A 56 0.50 15.41 5.01
N PHE A 57 0.12 14.36 4.29
CA PHE A 57 0.63 14.10 2.96
C PHE A 57 0.30 15.24 1.99
N GLN A 58 -0.94 15.73 2.00
CA GLN A 58 -1.38 16.86 1.17
C GLN A 58 -0.60 18.16 1.44
N VAL A 59 -0.26 18.42 2.71
CA VAL A 59 0.59 19.57 3.07
C VAL A 59 1.99 19.44 2.45
N ILE A 60 2.59 18.25 2.51
CA ILE A 60 3.91 17.99 1.93
C ILE A 60 3.89 18.09 0.40
N LEU A 61 2.86 17.54 -0.26
CA LEU A 61 2.70 17.69 -1.71
C LEU A 61 2.65 19.15 -2.13
N ARG A 62 1.89 19.99 -1.40
CA ARG A 62 1.85 21.43 -1.67
C ARG A 62 3.21 22.08 -1.49
N ARG A 63 3.89 21.80 -0.38
CA ARG A 63 5.22 22.35 -0.07
C ARG A 63 6.27 21.99 -1.13
N LEU A 64 6.21 20.78 -1.67
CA LEU A 64 7.15 20.28 -2.67
C LEU A 64 6.74 20.58 -4.12
N GLY A 65 5.60 21.23 -4.35
CA GLY A 65 5.09 21.52 -5.71
C GLY A 65 4.44 20.34 -6.43
N PHE A 66 4.24 19.19 -5.76
CA PHE A 66 3.60 17.98 -6.31
C PHE A 66 2.06 17.95 -6.14
N HIS A 67 1.43 19.09 -5.86
CA HIS A 67 -0.02 19.21 -5.70
C HIS A 67 -0.77 19.49 -7.02
N THR A 68 -0.02 19.63 -8.12
CA THR A 68 -0.53 19.89 -9.46
C THR A 68 -0.92 18.60 -10.17
N GLN A 69 -1.58 18.72 -11.33
CA GLN A 69 -2.02 17.57 -12.10
C GLN A 69 -0.82 16.72 -12.53
N ALA A 70 -0.93 15.40 -12.36
CA ALA A 70 0.09 14.47 -12.85
C ALA A 70 0.32 14.68 -14.36
N PRO A 71 1.57 14.58 -14.84
CA PRO A 71 1.85 14.69 -16.27
C PRO A 71 1.08 13.61 -17.04
N ARG A 72 0.75 13.89 -18.31
CA ARG A 72 0.12 12.90 -19.18
C ARG A 72 1.04 11.69 -19.29
N LEU A 73 0.50 10.52 -19.02
CA LEU A 73 1.22 9.26 -19.19
C LEU A 73 1.52 9.05 -20.68
N ASN A 74 2.78 8.76 -20.98
CA ASN A 74 3.19 8.40 -22.33
C ASN A 74 3.07 6.87 -22.51
N PHE A 75 2.12 6.45 -23.34
CA PHE A 75 1.89 5.04 -23.64
C PHE A 75 2.54 4.57 -24.95
N THR A 76 3.34 5.39 -25.65
CA THR A 76 3.91 5.01 -26.96
C THR A 76 4.90 3.85 -26.88
N GLN A 77 5.49 3.62 -25.70
CA GLN A 77 6.38 2.49 -25.44
C GLN A 77 5.65 1.28 -24.82
N PHE A 78 4.35 1.39 -24.57
CA PHE A 78 3.57 0.29 -24.03
C PHE A 78 3.44 -0.80 -25.09
N ARG A 79 4.14 -1.91 -24.91
CA ARG A 79 4.04 -3.10 -25.77
C ARG A 79 3.08 -4.07 -25.12
N HIS A 80 1.92 -4.28 -25.74
CA HIS A 80 1.03 -5.37 -25.37
C HIS A 80 1.80 -6.69 -25.49
N ARG A 81 1.75 -7.52 -24.46
CA ARG A 81 2.43 -8.81 -24.43
C ARG A 81 1.75 -9.75 -25.44
N PRO A 82 2.45 -10.27 -26.47
CA PRO A 82 1.90 -11.36 -27.28
C PRO A 82 1.68 -12.58 -26.37
N GLU A 83 0.68 -13.40 -26.68
CA GLU A 83 0.21 -14.50 -25.81
C GLU A 83 1.34 -15.48 -25.41
N ASP A 84 2.39 -15.61 -26.24
CA ASP A 84 3.53 -16.52 -26.04
C ASP A 84 4.78 -15.92 -25.36
N PHE A 85 4.73 -14.69 -24.85
CA PHE A 85 5.93 -13.96 -24.41
C PHE A 85 6.66 -14.59 -23.20
N GLN A 86 5.95 -15.33 -22.34
CA GLN A 86 6.57 -15.94 -21.15
C GLN A 86 7.38 -17.19 -21.47
N LEU A 87 7.05 -17.90 -22.56
CA LEU A 87 7.75 -19.12 -22.96
C LEU A 87 9.09 -18.83 -23.64
N ARG A 88 9.27 -17.61 -24.20
CA ARG A 88 10.52 -17.18 -24.85
C ARG A 88 11.64 -16.77 -23.89
N LEU A 89 11.34 -16.61 -22.60
CA LEU A 89 12.36 -16.37 -21.56
C LEU A 89 13.13 -17.65 -21.17
N PHE A 90 12.61 -18.82 -21.57
CA PHE A 90 13.16 -20.13 -21.20
C PHE A 90 13.38 -21.06 -22.39
N SER A 91 13.23 -20.57 -23.62
CA SER A 91 13.61 -21.32 -24.83
C SER A 91 15.07 -20.98 -25.19
N THR A 92 15.92 -22.01 -25.22
CA THR A 92 17.38 -22.03 -25.43
C THR A 92 17.85 -21.23 -26.64
#